data_AF-A0AAV3RI09-F1
#
_entry.id   AF-A0AAV3RI09-F1
#
_cell.length_a   1.000
_cell.length_b   1.000
_cell.length_c   1.000
_cell.angle_alpha   90.00
_cell.angle_beta   90.00
_cell.angle_gamma   90.00
#
_symmetry.space_group_name_H-M   'P 1'
#
loop_
_entity.id
_entity.type
_entity.pdbx_description
1 polymer ?
#
loop_
_entity_poly.entity_id
_entity_poly.type
_entity_poly.pdbx_seq_one_letter_code
_entity_poly.pdbx_strand_id
1 'polypeptide(L)'
;MKSYLPNWKFVHNISGNRVGRIIVAWDDSCCSVSVVGAMEQHMLCKVEMMGFLVFYLSVVYGAYLYVDRRLLWKNLIDSTVVDAPWVVAGDFNITRDAEQVKGGKLPEAIVVEEFNGCLDELDVTEQDGHGKVFTWCSNWRTREGQLRKLDHVFCNSEWMQSFSQSYVHIQPPDVSVSDHCLLSVHLKSNLVNG
;
A
#
# COMPACT_ATOMS: atom_id res chain seq x y z
N MET A 1 -25.81 -22.68 2.61
CA MET A 1 -24.79 -22.06 1.73
C MET A 1 -23.56 -21.84 2.60
N LYS A 2 -22.44 -22.52 2.37
CA LYS A 2 -21.22 -22.36 3.18
C LYS A 2 -20.61 -20.99 2.85
N SER A 3 -20.42 -20.14 3.86
CA SER A 3 -19.58 -18.94 3.70
C SER A 3 -18.14 -19.41 3.47
N TYR A 4 -17.53 -18.99 2.36
CA TYR A 4 -16.14 -19.32 2.05
C TYR A 4 -15.14 -18.55 2.94
N LEU A 5 -15.60 -17.52 3.67
CA LEU A 5 -14.81 -16.66 4.56
C LEU A 5 -15.66 -16.28 5.80
N PRO A 6 -15.97 -17.22 6.72
CA PRO A 6 -16.98 -17.02 7.76
C PRO A 6 -16.62 -15.97 8.82
N ASN A 7 -15.32 -15.74 9.07
CA ASN A 7 -14.85 -14.80 10.09
C ASN A 7 -14.38 -13.46 9.50
N TRP A 8 -14.51 -13.28 8.18
CA TRP A 8 -13.97 -12.09 7.53
C TRP A 8 -14.92 -10.91 7.66
N LYS A 9 -14.36 -9.77 8.06
CA LYS A 9 -15.02 -8.46 8.04
C LYS A 9 -14.38 -7.60 6.97
N PHE A 10 -15.09 -6.54 6.58
CA PHE A 10 -14.62 -5.59 5.57
C PHE A 10 -15.12 -4.17 5.84
N VAL A 11 -14.33 -3.21 5.39
CA VAL A 11 -14.68 -1.78 5.31
C VAL A 11 -14.28 -1.25 3.93
N HIS A 12 -14.89 -0.14 3.52
CA HIS A 12 -14.62 0.49 2.23
C HIS A 12 -14.75 2.01 2.32
N ASN A 13 -14.17 2.74 1.37
CA ASN A 13 -14.30 4.19 1.29
C ASN A 13 -15.49 4.71 0.46
N ILE A 14 -16.47 3.86 0.13
CA ILE A 14 -17.71 4.31 -0.52
C ILE A 14 -18.38 5.35 0.39
N SER A 15 -18.60 6.55 -0.14
CA SER A 15 -19.30 7.64 0.55
C SER A 15 -20.30 8.31 -0.39
N GLY A 16 -21.57 8.36 0.02
CA GLY A 16 -22.65 8.92 -0.79
C GLY A 16 -22.74 8.28 -2.18
N ASN A 17 -22.68 9.11 -3.22
CA ASN A 17 -22.75 8.68 -4.63
C ASN A 17 -21.39 8.40 -5.28
N ARG A 18 -20.29 8.41 -4.51
CA ARG A 18 -18.94 8.15 -5.06
C ARG A 18 -18.68 6.64 -5.12
N VAL A 19 -18.05 6.20 -6.21
CA VAL A 19 -17.55 4.82 -6.32
C VAL A 19 -16.37 4.67 -5.36
N GLY A 20 -16.53 3.87 -4.31
CA GLY A 20 -15.41 3.47 -3.46
C GLY A 20 -14.48 2.53 -4.21
N ARG A 21 -13.18 2.75 -4.06
CA ARG A 21 -12.11 2.05 -4.80
C ARG A 21 -11.21 1.23 -3.88
N ILE A 22 -11.37 1.42 -2.57
CA ILE A 22 -10.56 0.76 -1.54
C ILE A 22 -11.48 -0.11 -0.69
N ILE A 23 -11.09 -1.38 -0.55
CA ILE A 23 -11.69 -2.33 0.36
C ILE A 23 -10.58 -2.85 1.27
N VAL A 24 -10.79 -2.78 2.57
CA VAL A 24 -9.93 -3.42 3.57
C VAL A 24 -10.72 -4.56 4.18
N ALA A 25 -10.20 -5.78 4.06
CA ALA A 25 -10.83 -6.97 4.59
C ALA A 25 -9.85 -7.70 5.53
N TRP A 26 -10.37 -8.29 6.60
CA TRP A 26 -9.56 -8.97 7.60
C TRP A 26 -10.31 -10.14 8.23
N ASP A 27 -9.57 -11.14 8.71
CA ASP A 27 -10.10 -12.22 9.54
C ASP A 27 -10.22 -11.72 10.99
N ASP A 28 -11.46 -11.61 11.48
CA ASP A 28 -11.77 -11.10 12.83
C ASP A 28 -11.23 -12.00 13.95
N SER A 29 -10.83 -13.23 13.63
CA SER A 29 -10.14 -14.11 14.58
C SER A 29 -8.64 -13.79 14.73
N CYS A 30 -8.05 -13.07 13.77
CA CYS A 30 -6.63 -12.71 13.77
C CYS A 30 -6.37 -11.28 14.23
N CYS A 31 -7.23 -10.35 13.84
CA CYS A 31 -7.08 -8.94 14.17
C CYS A 31 -8.41 -8.20 14.17
N SER A 32 -8.38 -6.98 14.71
CA SER A 32 -9.46 -6.02 14.57
C SER A 32 -8.96 -4.79 13.81
N VAL A 33 -9.85 -4.20 13.01
CA VAL A 33 -9.55 -3.04 12.17
C VAL A 33 -10.57 -1.96 12.46
N SER A 34 -10.09 -0.76 12.80
CA SER A 34 -10.92 0.44 13.00
C SER A 34 -10.53 1.52 11.99
N VAL A 35 -11.51 2.08 11.27
CA VAL A 35 -11.27 3.18 10.33
C VAL A 35 -11.07 4.47 11.11
N VAL A 36 -9.91 5.11 10.94
CA VAL A 36 -9.57 6.41 11.51
C VAL A 36 -9.99 7.53 10.57
N GLY A 37 -9.76 7.34 9.26
CA GLY A 37 -10.15 8.27 8.22
C GLY A 37 -10.34 7.56 6.88
N ALA A 38 -11.30 8.03 6.09
CA ALA A 38 -11.58 7.50 4.76
C ALA A 38 -11.75 8.66 3.76
N MET A 39 -10.84 8.71 2.80
CA MET A 39 -10.81 9.65 1.68
C MET A 39 -10.95 8.88 0.37
N GLU A 40 -11.08 9.59 -0.76
CA GLU A 40 -11.31 8.95 -2.07
C GLU A 40 -10.15 8.06 -2.54
N GLN A 41 -8.91 8.48 -2.26
CA GLN A 41 -7.69 7.80 -2.72
C GLN A 41 -6.90 7.15 -1.57
N HIS A 42 -7.40 7.23 -0.33
CA HIS A 42 -6.68 6.81 0.87
C HIS A 42 -7.64 6.42 2.00
N MET A 43 -7.32 5.34 2.71
CA MET A 43 -7.97 4.98 3.98
C MET A 43 -6.90 4.77 5.05
N LEU A 44 -7.04 5.46 6.18
CA LEU A 44 -6.25 5.21 7.38
C LEU A 44 -7.05 4.32 8.33
N CYS A 45 -6.45 3.19 8.70
CA CYS A 45 -6.98 2.22 9.63
C CYS A 45 -6.02 2.01 10.79
N LYS A 46 -6.55 1.86 12.01
CA LYS A 46 -5.84 1.27 13.15
C LYS A 46 -6.06 -0.23 13.12
N VAL A 47 -4.98 -1.00 13.21
CA VAL A 47 -5.00 -2.47 13.23
C VAL A 47 -4.49 -2.95 14.58
N GLU A 48 -5.26 -3.83 15.23
CA GLU A 48 -4.89 -4.45 16.50
C GLU A 48 -4.83 -5.96 16.33
N MET A 49 -3.67 -6.56 16.55
CA MET A 49 -3.41 -7.99 16.37
C MET A 49 -2.98 -8.62 17.68
N MET A 50 -3.41 -9.86 17.92
CA MET A 50 -2.97 -10.69 19.06
C MET A 50 -3.18 -10.05 20.45
N GLY A 51 -3.99 -8.99 20.56
CA GLY A 51 -4.30 -8.30 21.82
C GLY A 51 -3.24 -7.31 22.33
N PHE A 52 -2.08 -7.20 21.68
CA PHE A 52 -1.01 -6.28 22.11
C PHE A 52 -0.27 -5.57 20.97
N LEU A 53 -0.31 -6.09 19.74
CA LEU A 53 0.29 -5.42 18.59
C LEU A 53 -0.69 -4.40 18.04
N VAL A 54 -0.27 -3.14 17.96
CA VAL A 54 -1.05 -2.06 17.38
C VAL A 54 -0.20 -1.33 16.36
N PHE A 55 -0.75 -1.12 15.16
CA PHE A 55 -0.12 -0.30 14.13
C PHE A 55 -1.20 0.40 13.29
N TYR A 56 -0.76 1.37 12.50
CA TYR A 56 -1.60 2.08 11.55
C TYR A 56 -1.29 1.64 10.13
N LEU A 57 -2.35 1.46 9.33
CA LEU A 57 -2.30 1.09 7.93
C LEU A 57 -2.98 2.17 7.10
N SER A 58 -2.22 2.81 6.23
CA SER A 58 -2.76 3.63 5.16
C SER A 58 -2.84 2.83 3.87
N VAL A 59 -4.05 2.54 3.40
CA VAL A 59 -4.29 1.88 2.12
C VAL A 59 -4.51 2.94 1.05
N VAL A 60 -3.74 2.87 -0.03
CA VAL A 60 -3.73 3.88 -1.10
C VAL A 60 -4.25 3.31 -2.42
N TYR A 61 -5.05 4.11 -3.11
CA TYR A 61 -5.37 3.95 -4.52
C TYR A 61 -5.32 5.31 -5.20
N GLY A 62 -4.14 5.67 -5.71
CA GLY A 62 -3.85 6.94 -6.35
C GLY A 62 -4.58 7.09 -7.69
N ALA A 63 -5.05 8.30 -7.97
CA ALA A 63 -5.69 8.63 -9.23
C ALA A 63 -4.72 8.46 -10.41
N TYR A 64 -5.27 8.11 -11.56
CA TYR A 64 -4.50 8.00 -12.80
C TYR A 64 -3.88 9.34 -13.23
N LEU A 65 -4.64 10.44 -13.13
CA LEU A 65 -4.17 11.78 -13.45
C LEU A 65 -3.33 12.34 -12.32
N TYR A 66 -2.15 12.87 -12.64
CA TYR A 66 -1.20 13.37 -11.64
C TYR A 66 -1.75 14.55 -10.84
N VAL A 67 -2.53 15.44 -11.47
CA VAL A 67 -3.13 16.59 -10.81
C VAL A 67 -4.06 16.19 -9.67
N ASP A 68 -4.79 15.08 -9.84
CA ASP A 68 -5.72 14.57 -8.84
C ASP A 68 -4.98 13.89 -7.67
N ARG A 69 -3.76 13.39 -7.88
CA ARG A 69 -2.92 12.82 -6.83
C ARG A 69 -2.40 13.88 -5.83
N ARG A 70 -2.39 15.16 -6.19
CA ARG A 70 -2.00 16.22 -5.23
C ARG A 70 -2.91 16.26 -4.01
N LEU A 71 -4.19 15.92 -4.17
CA LEU A 71 -5.10 15.77 -3.03
C LEU A 71 -4.76 14.54 -2.18
N LEU A 72 -4.30 13.45 -2.79
CA LEU A 72 -3.79 12.29 -2.07
C LEU A 72 -2.56 12.67 -1.22
N TRP A 73 -1.58 13.39 -1.79
CA TRP A 73 -0.40 13.86 -1.05
C TRP A 73 -0.79 14.68 0.17
N LYS A 74 -1.65 15.69 -0.02
CA LYS A 74 -2.17 16.49 1.09
C LYS A 74 -2.85 15.63 2.16
N ASN A 75 -3.71 14.70 1.77
CA ASN A 75 -4.44 13.85 2.72
C ASN A 75 -3.50 12.93 3.51
N LEU A 76 -2.44 12.40 2.88
CA LEU A 76 -1.44 11.60 3.57
C LEU A 76 -0.70 12.44 4.61
N ILE A 77 -0.25 13.64 4.25
CA ILE A 77 0.44 14.58 5.15
C ILE A 77 -0.45 14.99 6.32
N ASP A 78 -1.72 15.31 6.04
CA ASP A 78 -2.70 15.65 7.07
C ASP A 78 -3.04 14.45 8.00
N SER A 79 -2.78 13.22 7.54
CA SER A 79 -3.07 11.97 8.27
C SER A 79 -1.80 11.27 8.79
N THR A 80 -0.65 11.94 8.80
CA THR A 80 0.63 11.36 9.22
C THR A 80 0.56 10.80 10.63
N VAL A 81 1.13 9.60 10.82
CA VAL A 81 1.25 8.94 12.12
C VAL A 81 2.71 9.00 12.56
N VAL A 82 2.97 9.79 13.60
CA VAL A 82 4.34 10.06 14.08
C VAL A 82 4.74 9.10 15.22
N ASP A 83 3.89 8.93 16.23
CA ASP A 83 4.23 8.23 17.47
C ASP A 83 3.77 6.76 17.52
N ALA A 84 3.64 6.11 16.37
CA ALA A 84 3.25 4.69 16.30
C ALA A 84 3.75 4.03 15.01
N PRO A 85 3.90 2.69 14.99
CA PRO A 85 4.21 1.95 13.78
C PRO A 85 3.19 2.24 12.68
N TRP A 86 3.67 2.73 11.55
CA TRP A 86 2.82 3.12 10.42
C TRP A 86 3.37 2.56 9.12
N VAL A 87 2.47 1.95 8.35
CA VAL A 87 2.72 1.45 7.00
C VAL A 87 1.74 2.10 6.02
N VAL A 88 2.27 2.61 4.91
CA VAL A 88 1.51 3.16 3.79
C VAL A 88 1.71 2.25 2.59
N ALA A 89 0.63 1.64 2.10
CA ALA A 89 0.70 0.60 1.09
C ALA A 89 -0.42 0.71 0.06
N GLY A 90 -0.11 0.40 -1.19
CA GLY A 90 -1.11 0.30 -2.27
C GLY A 90 -0.58 0.78 -3.60
N ASP A 91 -1.50 0.96 -4.56
CA ASP A 91 -1.21 1.46 -5.89
C ASP A 91 -1.19 3.00 -5.87
N PHE A 92 -0.01 3.58 -6.05
CA PHE A 92 0.16 5.04 -6.10
C PHE A 92 -0.05 5.60 -7.53
N ASN A 93 -0.17 4.75 -8.54
CA ASN A 93 -0.21 5.12 -9.96
C ASN A 93 0.97 6.01 -10.41
N ILE A 94 2.13 5.84 -9.77
CA ILE A 94 3.37 6.56 -10.09
C ILE A 94 4.59 5.70 -9.76
N THR A 95 5.67 5.87 -10.51
CA THR A 95 7.01 5.32 -10.22
C THR A 95 7.89 6.39 -9.58
N ARG A 96 8.78 6.01 -8.65
CA ARG A 96 9.70 6.92 -7.95
C ARG A 96 10.92 7.36 -8.76
N ASP A 97 11.32 6.56 -9.74
CA ASP A 97 12.50 6.81 -10.56
C ASP A 97 12.39 6.09 -11.92
N ALA A 98 13.40 6.28 -12.77
CA ALA A 98 13.42 5.69 -14.11
C ALA A 98 13.72 4.18 -14.12
N GLU A 99 14.36 3.64 -13.09
CA GLU A 99 14.67 2.21 -12.99
C GLU A 99 13.40 1.37 -12.76
N GLN A 100 12.39 2.00 -12.16
CA GLN A 100 11.06 1.46 -11.95
C GLN A 100 10.17 1.47 -13.22
N VAL A 101 10.72 1.84 -14.38
CA VAL A 101 10.03 1.82 -15.67
C VAL A 101 10.80 0.95 -16.68
N LYS A 102 10.09 0.03 -17.33
CA LYS A 102 10.61 -0.71 -18.49
C LYS A 102 9.72 -0.51 -19.71
N GLY A 103 10.25 0.23 -20.68
CA GLY A 103 9.53 0.58 -21.90
C GLY A 103 8.51 1.71 -21.70
N GLY A 104 8.08 2.32 -22.81
CA GLY A 104 7.17 3.47 -22.78
C GLY A 104 7.83 4.78 -22.34
N LYS A 105 7.02 5.81 -22.09
CA LYS A 105 7.48 7.14 -21.65
C LYS A 105 7.74 7.13 -20.13
N LEU A 106 8.84 7.75 -19.71
CA LEU A 106 9.09 8.05 -18.31
C LEU A 106 8.07 9.08 -17.78
N PRO A 107 7.72 9.06 -16.48
CA PRO A 107 6.95 10.14 -15.88
C PRO A 107 7.70 11.47 -16.01
N GLU A 108 6.96 12.56 -15.97
CA GLU A 108 7.56 13.90 -15.96
C GLU A 108 8.28 14.14 -14.64
N ALA A 109 9.46 14.78 -14.68
CA ALA A 109 10.31 14.97 -13.51
C ALA A 109 9.56 15.63 -12.34
N ILE A 110 8.78 16.68 -12.62
CA ILE A 110 7.97 17.38 -11.62
C ILE A 110 6.98 16.47 -10.91
N VAL A 111 6.41 15.49 -11.62
CA VAL A 111 5.43 14.54 -11.06
C VAL A 111 6.11 13.56 -10.11
N VAL A 112 7.35 13.16 -10.42
CA VAL A 112 8.19 12.32 -9.56
C VAL A 112 8.69 13.10 -8.35
N GLU A 113 9.12 14.36 -8.54
CA GLU A 113 9.55 15.26 -7.48
C GLU A 113 8.43 15.52 -6.47
N GLU A 114 7.20 15.77 -6.93
CA GLU A 114 6.04 15.95 -6.04
C GLU A 114 5.77 14.70 -5.19
N PHE A 115 5.91 13.50 -5.77
CA PHE A 115 5.72 12.26 -5.02
C PHE A 115 6.83 12.02 -4.01
N ASN A 116 8.09 12.13 -4.40
CA ASN A 116 9.21 11.96 -3.48
C ASN A 116 9.22 13.03 -2.38
N GLY A 117 8.88 14.29 -2.70
CA GLY A 117 8.74 15.35 -1.71
C GLY A 117 7.62 15.07 -0.70
N CYS A 118 6.50 14.47 -1.13
CA CYS A 118 5.48 13.99 -0.21
C CYS A 118 6.05 12.92 0.74
N LEU A 119 6.77 11.92 0.21
CA LEU A 119 7.37 10.86 1.05
C LEU A 119 8.39 11.42 2.06
N ASP A 120 9.16 12.42 1.66
CA ASP A 120 10.10 13.12 2.54
C ASP A 120 9.36 13.86 3.67
N GLU A 121 8.26 14.54 3.38
CA GLU A 121 7.41 15.19 4.39
C GLU A 121 6.73 14.19 5.34
N LEU A 122 6.41 12.99 4.87
CA LEU A 122 5.86 11.91 5.69
C LEU A 122 6.91 11.23 6.58
N ASP A 123 8.20 11.46 6.35
CA ASP A 123 9.33 10.76 6.99
C ASP A 123 9.20 9.23 6.92
N VAL A 124 8.91 8.72 5.71
CA VAL A 124 8.76 7.29 5.45
C VAL A 124 9.80 6.78 4.47
N THR A 125 10.24 5.54 4.68
CA THR A 125 11.19 4.85 3.81
C THR A 125 10.50 3.73 3.06
N GLU A 126 10.79 3.60 1.77
CA GLU A 126 10.29 2.49 0.95
C GLU A 126 10.87 1.17 1.46
N GLN A 127 10.01 0.18 1.69
CA GLN A 127 10.45 -1.18 1.99
C GLN A 127 10.80 -1.90 0.70
N ASP A 128 12.05 -2.32 0.59
CA ASP A 128 12.50 -3.08 -0.56
C ASP A 128 11.78 -4.43 -0.63
N GLY A 129 11.13 -4.67 -1.77
CA GLY A 129 10.46 -5.92 -2.06
C GLY A 129 11.45 -7.00 -2.46
N HIS A 130 11.44 -8.13 -1.75
CA HIS A 130 12.07 -9.35 -2.24
C HIS A 130 11.27 -9.85 -3.47
N GLY A 131 11.94 -10.08 -4.60
CA GLY A 131 11.32 -10.61 -5.82
C GLY A 131 11.45 -9.71 -7.05
N LYS A 132 10.38 -9.59 -7.84
CA LYS A 132 10.32 -8.77 -9.07
C LYS A 132 10.22 -7.29 -8.72
N VAL A 133 10.94 -6.44 -9.46
CA VAL A 133 10.95 -4.98 -9.25
C VAL A 133 9.63 -4.32 -9.71
N PHE A 134 8.97 -4.87 -10.72
CA PHE A 134 7.77 -4.27 -11.33
C PHE A 134 6.50 -4.92 -10.80
N THR A 135 5.48 -4.09 -10.57
CA THR A 135 4.19 -4.50 -10.02
C THR A 135 3.05 -4.41 -11.01
N TRP A 136 3.20 -3.68 -12.13
CA TRP A 136 2.18 -3.55 -13.18
C TRP A 136 2.69 -3.91 -14.58
N CYS A 137 1.82 -4.49 -15.41
CA CYS A 137 2.08 -4.82 -16.81
C CYS A 137 0.92 -4.41 -17.74
N SER A 138 1.20 -3.51 -18.69
CA SER A 138 0.23 -3.02 -19.69
C SER A 138 -0.46 -4.11 -20.52
N ASN A 139 0.19 -5.25 -20.72
CA ASN A 139 -0.41 -6.41 -21.38
C ASN A 139 -0.09 -7.66 -20.57
N TRP A 140 -0.80 -7.78 -19.46
CA TRP A 140 -0.61 -8.87 -18.51
C TRP A 140 -0.93 -10.25 -19.09
N ARG A 141 -1.76 -10.35 -20.13
CA ARG A 141 -2.13 -11.63 -20.74
C ARG A 141 -0.98 -12.27 -21.51
N THR A 142 -0.25 -11.48 -22.29
CA THR A 142 0.91 -11.99 -23.05
C THR A 142 2.21 -11.84 -22.27
N ARG A 143 2.22 -11.04 -21.18
CA ARG A 143 3.42 -10.63 -20.43
C ARG A 143 4.43 -9.84 -21.29
N GLU A 144 3.97 -9.28 -22.40
CA GLU A 144 4.76 -8.48 -23.33
C GLU A 144 4.24 -7.04 -23.31
N GLY A 145 5.01 -6.10 -22.75
CA GLY A 145 4.60 -4.71 -22.74
C GLY A 145 5.44 -3.84 -21.81
N GLN A 146 4.91 -2.65 -21.54
CA GLN A 146 5.46 -1.75 -20.54
C GLN A 146 5.29 -2.36 -19.15
N LEU A 147 6.35 -2.30 -18.34
CA LEU A 147 6.34 -2.68 -16.93
C LEU A 147 6.62 -1.44 -16.07
N ARG A 148 5.92 -1.34 -14.95
CA ARG A 148 6.10 -0.24 -13.98
C ARG A 148 6.01 -0.78 -12.55
N LYS A 149 6.70 -0.14 -11.61
CA LYS A 149 6.43 -0.30 -10.17
C LYS A 149 5.45 0.79 -9.75
N LEU A 150 4.18 0.45 -9.59
CA LEU A 150 3.11 1.39 -9.19
C LEU A 150 2.63 1.12 -7.77
N ASP A 151 2.65 -0.14 -7.36
CA ASP A 151 2.40 -0.56 -6.00
C ASP A 151 3.65 -0.41 -5.13
N HIS A 152 3.53 0.32 -4.02
CA HIS A 152 4.61 0.60 -3.09
C HIS A 152 4.20 0.31 -1.64
N VAL A 153 5.21 0.11 -0.78
CA VAL A 153 5.06 0.05 0.67
C VAL A 153 6.10 0.95 1.29
N PHE A 154 5.63 1.88 2.12
CA PHE A 154 6.47 2.81 2.87
C PHE A 154 6.20 2.65 4.36
N CYS A 155 7.25 2.74 5.16
CA CYS A 155 7.19 2.58 6.60
C CYS A 155 7.91 3.72 7.31
N ASN A 156 7.36 4.18 8.42
CA ASN A 156 8.04 5.15 9.28
C ASN A 156 9.09 4.46 10.18
N SER A 157 9.88 5.26 10.90
CA SER A 157 10.90 4.77 11.83
C SER A 157 10.34 3.89 12.95
N GLU A 158 9.15 4.19 13.47
CA GLU A 158 8.48 3.40 14.50
C GLU A 158 8.09 1.99 14.02
N TRP A 159 7.69 1.86 12.74
CA TRP A 159 7.48 0.56 12.11
C TRP A 159 8.79 -0.22 12.03
N MET A 160 9.88 0.41 11.60
CA MET A 160 11.18 -0.26 11.48
C MET A 160 11.72 -0.73 12.82
N GLN A 161 11.43 0.00 13.90
CA GLN A 161 11.78 -0.41 15.26
C GLN A 161 10.92 -1.59 15.74
N SER A 162 9.60 -1.51 15.56
CA SER A 162 8.65 -2.51 16.07
C SER A 162 8.63 -3.81 15.26
N PHE A 163 8.85 -3.70 13.95
CA PHE A 163 8.78 -4.79 12.98
C PHE A 163 10.07 -4.87 12.16
N SER A 164 11.23 -4.84 12.83
CA SER A 164 12.57 -4.81 12.21
C SER A 164 12.89 -5.97 11.27
N GLN A 165 12.16 -7.08 11.38
CA GLN A 165 12.28 -8.25 10.52
C GLN A 165 11.16 -8.37 9.48
N SER A 166 10.30 -7.34 9.38
CA SER A 166 9.30 -7.29 8.33
C SER A 166 9.95 -7.18 6.96
N TYR A 167 9.28 -7.72 5.94
CA TYR A 167 9.75 -7.60 4.57
C TYR A 167 8.55 -7.59 3.62
N VAL A 168 8.77 -6.99 2.46
CA VAL A 168 7.80 -6.98 1.36
C VAL A 168 8.13 -8.11 0.40
N HIS A 169 7.11 -8.82 -0.06
CA HIS A 169 7.24 -9.80 -1.13
C HIS A 169 6.29 -9.45 -2.28
N ILE A 170 6.85 -9.33 -3.48
CA ILE A 170 6.07 -9.10 -4.70
C ILE A 170 5.87 -10.45 -5.37
N GLN A 171 4.62 -10.90 -5.40
CA GLN A 171 4.27 -12.20 -5.97
C GLN A 171 4.53 -12.21 -7.49
N PRO A 172 4.96 -13.36 -8.04
CA PRO A 172 5.18 -13.49 -9.47
C PRO A 172 3.92 -13.16 -10.30
N PRO A 173 4.07 -12.57 -11.51
CA PRO A 173 2.91 -12.21 -12.34
C PRO A 173 2.01 -13.40 -12.73
N ASP A 174 2.56 -14.61 -12.83
CA ASP A 174 1.85 -15.84 -13.20
C ASP A 174 0.83 -16.31 -12.16
N VAL A 175 1.00 -15.92 -10.90
CA VAL A 175 -0.02 -16.16 -9.86
C VAL A 175 -1.04 -15.02 -9.75
N SER A 176 -0.84 -13.92 -10.47
CA SER A 176 -1.77 -12.80 -10.49
C SER A 176 -2.93 -13.01 -11.47
N VAL A 177 -4.12 -12.62 -11.02
CA VAL A 177 -5.37 -12.55 -11.81
C VAL A 177 -5.64 -11.13 -12.35
N SER A 178 -4.68 -10.22 -12.18
CA SER A 178 -4.76 -8.79 -12.52
C SER A 178 -3.57 -8.37 -13.39
N ASP A 179 -3.64 -7.15 -13.95
CA ASP A 179 -2.48 -6.46 -14.51
C ASP A 179 -1.47 -5.98 -13.47
N HIS A 180 -1.89 -5.94 -12.20
CA HIS A 180 -1.02 -5.74 -11.03
C HIS A 180 -0.55 -7.08 -10.43
N CYS A 181 0.60 -7.09 -9.75
CA CYS A 181 1.11 -8.20 -8.95
C CYS A 181 0.64 -8.03 -7.49
N LEU A 182 0.35 -9.14 -6.81
CA LEU A 182 0.03 -9.10 -5.38
C LEU A 182 1.28 -8.71 -4.58
N LEU A 183 1.13 -7.73 -3.70
CA LEU A 183 2.17 -7.31 -2.77
C LEU A 183 1.78 -7.74 -1.36
N SER A 184 2.67 -8.44 -0.66
CA SER A 184 2.44 -8.90 0.72
C SER A 184 3.52 -8.38 1.66
N VAL A 185 3.09 -7.77 2.77
CA VAL A 185 3.96 -7.40 3.89
C VAL A 185 3.94 -8.55 4.89
N HIS A 186 5.11 -9.14 5.14
CA HIS A 186 5.25 -10.23 6.10
C HIS A 186 5.81 -9.69 7.40
N LEU A 187 5.08 -9.91 8.49
CA LEU A 187 5.57 -9.65 9.84
C LEU A 187 6.22 -10.95 10.35
N LYS A 188 7.53 -10.93 10.58
CA LYS A 188 8.15 -12.00 11.37
C LYS A 188 7.87 -11.70 12.84
N SER A 189 7.22 -12.65 13.51
CA SER A 189 7.02 -12.54 14.95
C SER A 189 8.38 -12.60 15.65
N ASN A 190 8.77 -11.53 16.34
CA ASN A 190 9.74 -11.60 17.44
C ASN A 190 9.06 -12.14 18.71
N LEU A 191 8.17 -13.13 18.59
CA LEU A 191 7.46 -13.66 19.75
C LEU A 191 8.38 -14.60 20.53
N VAL A 192 9.13 -13.95 21.42
CA VAL A 192 9.56 -14.40 22.74
C VAL A 192 10.37 -15.70 22.76
N ASN A 193 11.68 -15.59 22.52
CA ASN A 193 12.64 -16.39 23.29
C ASN A 193 12.77 -15.73 24.67
N GLY A 194 11.90 -16.13 25.60
CA GLY A 194 11.90 -15.73 27.00
C GLY A 194 11.33 -16.85 27.84
#